data_AF-A0A166GED0-F1
#
_entry.id   AF-A0A166GED0-F1
#
_cell.length_a   1.000
_cell.length_b   1.000
_cell.length_c   1.000
_cell.angle_alpha   90.00
_cell.angle_beta   90.00
_cell.angle_gamma   90.00
#
_symmetry.space_group_name_H-M   'P 1'
#
loop_
_entity.id
_entity.type
_entity.pdbx_description
1 polymer ?
#
loop_
_entity_poly.entity_id
_entity_poly.type
_entity_poly.pdbx_seq_one_letter_code
_entity_poly.pdbx_strand_id
1 'polypeptide(L)'
;MIKNEQDKVMAAVTKMRTEWGANDAKRDAGLPTSYPDVTRFDNLSYGPNGTENLLDIYVPKQGKTVYPTVVNVHGGGFVYGDKELYQHYCLWWARQGFAVVNFNYRLAPKTVFPGAIQDVSTAVKWTADHAAEYSIDLDNVFFTGDSAGATLAQQYLTAQTNDAYRRALGMTKTSLTIRAAALNCGVYFLDRPETLADDTLIAMAYFVPSVQRLYADQLKTENYMSAELPPLFIMTANNDFLHDEGVRMDQFLIDRNHPHEFHVYGDADHPRGHVFHIDQRDELGIECNNAEKAFFAAHIK
;
A
#
# COMPACT_ATOMS: atom_id res chain seq x y z
N MET A 1 22.99 -3.64 26.65
CA MET A 1 23.03 -3.80 25.18
C MET A 1 21.74 -3.30 24.52
N ILE A 2 20.55 -3.69 25.01
CA ILE A 2 19.23 -3.33 24.40
C ILE A 2 19.00 -1.83 24.18
N LYS A 3 19.36 -0.96 25.14
CA LYS A 3 19.20 0.51 25.00
C LYS A 3 19.97 1.09 23.80
N ASN A 4 21.18 0.58 23.54
CA ASN A 4 22.02 0.99 22.42
C ASN A 4 21.43 0.60 21.06
N GLU A 5 20.63 -0.47 21.00
CA GLU A 5 20.02 -0.96 19.76
C GLU A 5 18.75 -0.17 19.41
N GLN A 6 17.90 0.09 20.41
CA GLN A 6 16.74 0.98 20.22
C GLN A 6 17.18 2.40 19.83
N ASP A 7 18.22 2.95 20.47
CA ASP A 7 18.74 4.28 20.12
C ASP A 7 19.25 4.32 18.67
N LYS A 8 19.88 3.25 18.17
CA LYS A 8 20.29 3.11 16.77
C LYS A 8 19.10 3.05 15.81
N VAL A 9 18.06 2.28 16.14
CA VAL A 9 16.82 2.22 15.35
C VAL A 9 16.17 3.59 15.27
N MET A 10 16.02 4.30 16.40
CA MET A 10 15.45 5.65 16.43
C MET A 10 16.26 6.63 15.56
N ALA A 11 17.59 6.57 15.65
CA ALA A 11 18.48 7.42 14.86
C ALA A 11 18.37 7.13 13.35
N ALA A 12 18.34 5.84 12.97
CA ALA A 12 18.15 5.42 11.58
C ALA A 12 16.81 5.89 11.02
N VAL A 13 15.70 5.67 11.75
CA VAL A 13 14.36 6.14 11.36
C VAL A 13 14.34 7.66 11.19
N THR A 14 14.94 8.41 12.12
CA THR A 14 14.96 9.88 12.05
C THR A 14 15.73 10.38 10.83
N LYS A 15 16.90 9.79 10.58
CA LYS A 15 17.73 10.09 9.40
C LYS A 15 16.95 9.83 8.11
N MET A 16 16.35 8.65 7.98
CA MET A 16 15.60 8.27 6.78
C MET A 16 14.38 9.14 6.54
N ARG A 17 13.58 9.45 7.58
CA ARG A 17 12.46 10.38 7.45
C ARG A 17 12.88 11.73 6.86
N THR A 18 14.07 12.21 7.24
CA THR A 18 14.61 13.47 6.74
C THR A 18 15.07 13.35 5.29
N GLU A 19 15.83 12.31 4.97
CA GLU A 19 16.38 12.08 3.62
C GLU A 19 15.27 11.77 2.60
N TRP A 20 14.36 10.86 2.93
CA TRP A 20 13.22 10.51 2.08
C TRP A 20 12.27 11.70 1.93
N GLY A 21 11.95 12.41 3.01
CA GLY A 21 11.14 13.62 2.96
C GLY A 21 11.72 14.71 2.05
N ALA A 22 13.04 14.91 2.07
CA ALA A 22 13.69 15.87 1.17
C ALA A 22 13.62 15.44 -0.31
N ASN A 23 13.78 14.14 -0.58
CA ASN A 23 13.70 13.60 -1.93
C ASN A 23 12.27 13.65 -2.49
N ASP A 24 11.27 13.25 -1.71
CA ASP A 24 9.86 13.31 -2.10
C ASP A 24 9.40 14.75 -2.30
N ALA A 25 9.79 15.67 -1.41
CA ALA A 25 9.51 17.10 -1.60
C ALA A 25 10.11 17.65 -2.90
N LYS A 26 11.32 17.18 -3.28
CA LYS A 26 11.94 17.55 -4.55
C LYS A 26 11.22 16.93 -5.74
N ARG A 27 10.83 15.65 -5.65
CA ARG A 27 10.05 14.94 -6.67
C ARG A 27 8.72 15.65 -6.92
N ASP A 28 8.01 16.05 -5.86
CA ASP A 28 6.64 16.55 -5.97
C ASP A 28 6.54 18.07 -6.10
N ALA A 29 7.66 18.78 -6.00
CA ALA A 29 7.71 20.24 -6.06
C ALA A 29 6.93 20.79 -7.27
N GLY A 30 5.93 21.64 -7.00
CA GLY A 30 5.13 22.31 -8.02
C GLY A 30 4.06 21.44 -8.68
N LEU A 31 3.85 20.19 -8.25
CA LEU A 31 2.70 19.42 -8.69
C LEU A 31 1.40 20.01 -8.11
N PRO A 32 0.30 20.01 -8.87
CA PRO A 32 -0.99 20.49 -8.37
C PRO A 32 -1.52 19.57 -7.26
N THR A 33 -2.08 20.19 -6.23
CA THR A 33 -2.72 19.52 -5.08
C THR A 33 -4.25 19.53 -5.16
N SER A 34 -4.79 20.06 -6.27
CA SER A 34 -6.23 20.08 -6.56
C SER A 34 -6.47 20.19 -8.06
N TYR A 35 -7.63 19.71 -8.49
CA TYR A 35 -8.10 19.84 -9.86
C TYR A 35 -9.58 20.21 -9.89
N PRO A 36 -10.05 21.05 -10.85
CA PRO A 36 -11.44 21.47 -10.91
C PRO A 36 -12.45 20.33 -11.04
N ASP A 37 -12.05 19.24 -11.71
CA ASP A 37 -12.82 18.03 -12.00
C ASP A 37 -12.77 16.98 -10.89
N VAL A 38 -12.14 17.28 -9.74
CA VAL A 38 -12.10 16.42 -8.56
C VAL A 38 -12.65 17.16 -7.34
N THR A 39 -13.47 16.48 -6.54
CA THR A 39 -13.86 16.91 -5.19
C THR A 39 -12.95 16.21 -4.19
N ARG A 40 -12.39 16.97 -3.25
CA ARG A 40 -11.52 16.46 -2.19
C ARG A 40 -12.18 16.67 -0.83
N PHE A 41 -12.28 15.60 -0.05
CA PHE A 41 -12.73 15.61 1.34
C PHE A 41 -11.54 15.29 2.23
N ASP A 42 -11.11 16.25 3.03
CA ASP A 42 -9.85 16.15 3.76
C ASP A 42 -10.02 15.84 5.23
N ASN A 43 -9.03 15.12 5.77
CA ASN A 43 -8.83 14.94 7.20
C ASN A 43 -10.03 14.32 7.91
N LEU A 44 -10.66 13.34 7.25
CA LEU A 44 -11.74 12.54 7.82
C LEU A 44 -11.14 11.56 8.82
N SER A 45 -11.60 11.62 10.07
CA SER A 45 -11.12 10.72 11.11
C SER A 45 -11.78 9.35 10.98
N TYR A 46 -10.96 8.31 10.82
CA TYR A 46 -11.43 6.93 10.79
C TYR A 46 -11.16 6.16 12.09
N GLY A 47 -10.41 6.75 13.03
CA GLY A 47 -9.95 6.07 14.23
C GLY A 47 -9.45 7.01 15.34
N PRO A 48 -9.10 6.46 16.51
CA PRO A 48 -8.85 7.27 17.71
C PRO A 48 -7.45 7.91 17.76
N ASN A 49 -6.53 7.59 16.83
CA ASN A 49 -5.13 7.98 16.91
C ASN A 49 -4.82 9.34 16.24
N GLY A 50 -5.77 10.27 16.30
CA GLY A 50 -5.59 11.64 15.82
C GLY A 50 -5.12 11.70 14.36
N THR A 51 -4.03 12.44 14.10
CA THR A 51 -3.50 12.64 12.74
C THR A 51 -3.03 11.36 12.06
N GLU A 52 -2.71 10.31 12.82
CA GLU A 52 -2.30 9.01 12.27
C GLU A 52 -3.50 8.18 11.79
N ASN A 53 -4.74 8.56 12.15
CA ASN A 53 -5.96 7.92 11.66
C ASN A 53 -6.87 8.91 10.91
N LEU A 54 -6.26 9.67 10.01
CA LEU A 54 -6.97 10.52 9.05
C LEU A 54 -6.91 9.91 7.66
N LEU A 55 -7.99 10.09 6.91
CA LEU A 55 -8.05 9.80 5.49
C LEU A 55 -8.61 10.98 4.71
N ASP A 56 -8.27 11.02 3.44
CA ASP A 56 -8.89 11.87 2.44
C ASP A 56 -9.65 11.00 1.43
N ILE A 57 -10.72 11.57 0.88
CA ILE A 57 -11.42 10.97 -0.26
C ILE A 57 -11.36 11.93 -1.44
N TYR A 58 -10.92 11.40 -2.58
CA TYR A 58 -10.92 12.12 -3.86
C TYR A 58 -11.99 11.51 -4.77
N VAL A 59 -12.96 12.33 -5.18
CA VAL A 59 -14.11 11.90 -5.97
C VAL A 59 -14.14 12.63 -7.32
N PRO A 60 -14.25 11.93 -8.46
CA PRO A 60 -14.38 12.59 -9.75
C PRO A 60 -15.71 13.35 -9.87
N LYS A 61 -15.73 14.46 -10.61
CA LYS A 61 -16.96 15.22 -10.96
C LYS A 61 -17.45 14.87 -12.36
N GLN A 62 -17.62 13.57 -12.65
CA GLN A 62 -18.00 13.06 -13.98
C GLN A 62 -19.48 12.63 -14.06
N GLY A 63 -20.33 13.11 -13.16
CA GLY A 63 -21.79 12.91 -13.22
C GLY A 63 -22.30 11.51 -12.85
N LYS A 64 -21.45 10.63 -12.28
CA LYS A 64 -21.90 9.35 -11.71
C LYS A 64 -22.35 9.51 -10.26
N THR A 65 -23.26 8.64 -9.82
CA THR A 65 -23.73 8.56 -8.43
C THR A 65 -22.70 7.88 -7.52
N VAL A 66 -22.02 6.85 -8.03
CA VAL A 66 -20.90 6.17 -7.36
C VAL A 66 -19.78 5.90 -8.37
N TYR A 67 -18.56 5.78 -7.87
CA TYR A 67 -17.37 5.49 -8.68
C TYR A 67 -16.67 4.23 -8.18
N PRO A 68 -16.10 3.40 -9.08
CA PRO A 68 -15.18 2.34 -8.69
C PRO A 68 -14.07 2.95 -7.83
N THR A 69 -13.68 2.26 -6.76
CA THR A 69 -12.88 2.87 -5.69
C THR A 69 -11.50 2.25 -5.61
N VAL A 70 -10.46 3.08 -5.63
CA VAL A 70 -9.09 2.69 -5.33
C VAL A 70 -8.78 3.03 -3.87
N VAL A 71 -8.37 2.05 -3.09
CA VAL A 71 -7.80 2.24 -1.75
C VAL A 71 -6.28 2.26 -1.91
N ASN A 72 -5.66 3.42 -1.66
CA ASN A 72 -4.22 3.59 -1.70
C ASN A 72 -3.60 3.34 -0.33
N VAL A 73 -2.69 2.38 -0.24
CA VAL A 73 -1.90 2.10 0.96
C VAL A 73 -0.46 2.53 0.70
N HIS A 74 -0.05 3.63 1.31
CA HIS A 74 1.26 4.22 1.03
C HIS A 74 2.43 3.35 1.54
N GLY A 75 3.59 3.44 0.88
CA GLY A 75 4.85 2.87 1.33
C GLY A 75 5.57 3.68 2.41
N GLY A 76 6.89 3.50 2.51
CA GLY A 76 7.75 4.19 3.49
C GLY A 76 8.24 3.31 4.64
N GLY A 77 8.42 2.01 4.41
CA GLY A 77 9.06 1.09 5.36
C GLY A 77 8.36 1.01 6.72
N PHE A 78 7.04 1.26 6.77
CA PHE A 78 6.23 1.34 7.99
C PHE A 78 6.64 2.47 8.97
N VAL A 79 7.66 3.26 8.65
CA VAL A 79 8.22 4.31 9.52
C VAL A 79 8.04 5.70 8.93
N TYR A 80 7.67 5.81 7.66
CA TYR A 80 7.54 7.05 6.90
C TYR A 80 6.32 6.94 5.96
N GLY A 81 5.96 8.06 5.33
CA GLY A 81 4.81 8.19 4.46
C GLY A 81 3.62 8.81 5.19
N ASP A 82 2.79 9.50 4.42
CA ASP A 82 1.50 10.02 4.82
C ASP A 82 0.65 10.27 3.57
N LYS A 83 -0.64 10.59 3.78
CA LYS A 83 -1.59 10.88 2.72
C LYS A 83 -1.21 12.11 1.89
N GLU A 84 -0.47 13.07 2.43
CA GLU A 84 -0.07 14.26 1.66
C GLU A 84 1.03 13.94 0.66
N LEU A 85 1.97 13.06 1.00
CA LEU A 85 2.99 12.58 0.06
C LEU A 85 2.39 11.79 -1.12
N TYR A 86 1.26 11.11 -0.89
CA TYR A 86 0.58 10.31 -1.90
C TYR A 86 -0.53 11.06 -2.64
N GLN A 87 -0.78 12.32 -2.29
CA GLN A 87 -1.92 13.07 -2.84
C GLN A 87 -1.84 13.20 -4.36
N HIS A 88 -0.65 13.36 -4.93
CA HIS A 88 -0.49 13.56 -6.38
C HIS A 88 -0.82 12.28 -7.17
N TYR A 89 -0.31 11.13 -6.71
CA TYR A 89 -0.64 9.81 -7.26
C TYR A 89 -2.14 9.51 -7.13
N CYS A 90 -2.72 9.82 -5.98
CA CYS A 90 -4.14 9.58 -5.75
C CYS A 90 -5.04 10.54 -6.54
N LEU A 91 -4.63 11.79 -6.74
CA LEU A 91 -5.34 12.74 -7.62
C LEU A 91 -5.27 12.29 -9.08
N TRP A 92 -4.17 11.66 -9.51
CA TRP A 92 -4.10 11.04 -10.83
C TRP A 92 -5.19 9.97 -10.99
N TRP A 93 -5.31 9.03 -10.06
CA TRP A 93 -6.37 8.01 -10.05
C TRP A 93 -7.78 8.62 -10.06
N ALA A 94 -8.01 9.67 -9.26
CA ALA A 94 -9.29 10.37 -9.25
C ALA A 94 -9.63 10.94 -10.63
N ARG A 95 -8.65 11.50 -11.34
CA ARG A 95 -8.85 12.00 -12.71
C ARG A 95 -9.03 10.88 -13.74
N GLN A 96 -8.64 9.65 -13.42
CA GLN A 96 -8.93 8.46 -14.23
C GLN A 96 -10.36 7.93 -14.04
N GLY A 97 -11.18 8.56 -13.18
CA GLY A 97 -12.58 8.18 -12.99
C GLY A 97 -12.85 7.21 -11.85
N PHE A 98 -11.91 7.10 -10.90
CA PHE A 98 -12.06 6.32 -9.67
C PHE A 98 -12.32 7.24 -8.47
N ALA A 99 -13.14 6.82 -7.51
CA ALA A 99 -13.04 7.38 -6.16
C ALA A 99 -11.74 6.86 -5.54
N VAL A 100 -11.07 7.66 -4.72
CA VAL A 100 -9.80 7.26 -4.10
C VAL A 100 -9.84 7.50 -2.61
N VAL A 101 -9.51 6.48 -1.84
CA VAL A 101 -9.32 6.55 -0.39
C VAL A 101 -7.83 6.56 -0.11
N ASN A 102 -7.34 7.66 0.43
CA ASN A 102 -5.92 7.87 0.73
C ASN A 102 -5.75 8.22 2.20
N PHE A 103 -5.02 7.42 2.96
CA PHE A 103 -5.08 7.47 4.42
C PHE A 103 -3.72 7.34 5.08
N ASN A 104 -3.59 7.96 6.25
CA ASN A 104 -2.47 7.73 7.16
C ASN A 104 -2.71 6.43 7.92
N TYR A 105 -1.64 5.73 8.30
CA TYR A 105 -1.67 4.69 9.33
C TYR A 105 -0.57 4.96 10.36
N ARG A 106 -0.70 4.39 11.58
CA ARG A 106 0.30 4.60 12.62
C ARG A 106 1.67 4.03 12.24
N LEU A 107 2.71 4.81 12.48
CA LEU A 107 4.06 4.48 12.05
C LEU A 107 4.94 3.94 13.18
N ALA A 108 5.86 3.04 12.82
CA ALA A 108 6.98 2.68 13.66
C ALA A 108 7.89 3.89 13.92
N PRO A 109 8.62 3.89 15.05
CA PRO A 109 8.68 2.85 16.07
C PRO A 109 7.63 3.01 17.19
N LYS A 110 6.73 4.02 17.10
CA LYS A 110 5.64 4.19 18.08
C LYS A 110 4.64 3.05 18.00
N THR A 111 4.39 2.56 16.80
CA THR A 111 3.50 1.43 16.52
C THR A 111 4.27 0.35 15.78
N VAL A 112 4.19 -0.89 16.29
CA VAL A 112 4.78 -2.08 15.69
C VAL A 112 3.69 -2.96 15.09
N PHE A 113 4.04 -4.00 14.33
CA PHE A 113 3.05 -4.97 13.84
C PHE A 113 2.25 -5.57 15.02
N PRO A 114 0.91 -5.72 14.90
CA PRO A 114 0.08 -5.54 13.70
C PRO A 114 -0.61 -4.16 13.62
N GLY A 115 -0.11 -3.12 14.29
CA GLY A 115 -0.84 -1.86 14.41
C GLY A 115 -1.16 -1.17 13.09
N ALA A 116 -0.21 -1.08 12.15
CA ALA A 116 -0.48 -0.49 10.83
C ALA A 116 -1.50 -1.29 10.00
N ILE A 117 -1.44 -2.63 9.98
CA ILE A 117 -2.43 -3.46 9.26
C ILE A 117 -3.82 -3.40 9.91
N GLN A 118 -3.89 -3.22 11.24
CA GLN A 118 -5.15 -2.93 11.94
C GLN A 118 -5.72 -1.57 11.55
N ASP A 119 -4.88 -0.57 11.33
CA ASP A 119 -5.31 0.76 10.87
C ASP A 119 -5.85 0.69 9.44
N VAL A 120 -5.20 -0.06 8.54
CA VAL A 120 -5.72 -0.35 7.19
C VAL A 120 -7.10 -0.99 7.28
N SER A 121 -7.28 -2.00 8.14
CA SER A 121 -8.59 -2.63 8.35
C SER A 121 -9.64 -1.63 8.84
N THR A 122 -9.25 -0.70 9.70
CA THR A 122 -10.16 0.30 10.29
C THR A 122 -10.54 1.35 9.26
N ALA A 123 -9.59 1.85 8.47
CA ALA A 123 -9.84 2.81 7.39
C ALA A 123 -10.77 2.23 6.32
N VAL A 124 -10.55 0.96 5.93
CA VAL A 124 -11.40 0.28 4.94
C VAL A 124 -12.79 0.00 5.49
N LYS A 125 -12.91 -0.39 6.77
CA LYS A 125 -14.21 -0.51 7.43
C LYS A 125 -14.94 0.82 7.46
N TRP A 126 -14.27 1.90 7.87
CA TRP A 126 -14.84 3.25 7.90
C TRP A 126 -15.33 3.66 6.52
N THR A 127 -14.54 3.38 5.48
CA THR A 127 -14.90 3.64 4.08
C THR A 127 -16.19 2.93 3.70
N ALA A 128 -16.32 1.64 4.04
CA ALA A 128 -17.54 0.87 3.76
C ALA A 128 -18.76 1.42 4.51
N ASP A 129 -18.59 1.83 5.76
CA ASP A 129 -19.66 2.38 6.58
C ASP A 129 -20.16 3.76 6.06
N HIS A 130 -19.32 4.52 5.34
CA HIS A 130 -19.64 5.87 4.83
C HIS A 130 -19.73 5.94 3.29
N ALA A 131 -19.78 4.80 2.60
CA ALA A 131 -19.63 4.76 1.14
C ALA A 131 -20.66 5.63 0.38
N ALA A 132 -21.90 5.64 0.85
CA ALA A 132 -22.98 6.43 0.28
C ALA A 132 -22.74 7.95 0.39
N GLU A 133 -22.06 8.41 1.44
CA GLU A 133 -21.78 9.83 1.67
C GLU A 133 -20.73 10.36 0.68
N TYR A 134 -19.82 9.49 0.24
CA TYR A 134 -18.65 9.87 -0.55
C TYR A 134 -18.65 9.29 -1.98
N SER A 135 -19.81 8.85 -2.49
CA SER A 135 -19.97 8.33 -3.85
C SER A 135 -19.05 7.14 -4.15
N ILE A 136 -18.86 6.26 -3.17
CA ILE A 136 -17.99 5.08 -3.26
C ILE A 136 -18.81 3.87 -3.69
N ASP A 137 -18.33 3.17 -4.71
CA ASP A 137 -18.87 1.88 -5.15
C ASP A 137 -18.24 0.73 -4.35
N LEU A 138 -19.04 0.08 -3.49
CA LEU A 138 -18.59 -1.06 -2.70
C LEU A 138 -18.51 -2.36 -3.47
N ASP A 139 -19.11 -2.44 -4.66
CA ASP A 139 -19.06 -3.62 -5.52
C ASP A 139 -17.84 -3.62 -6.44
N ASN A 140 -17.15 -2.49 -6.57
CA ASN A 140 -15.97 -2.33 -7.41
C ASN A 140 -14.83 -1.62 -6.65
N VAL A 141 -14.29 -2.31 -5.63
CA VAL A 141 -13.14 -1.83 -4.85
C VAL A 141 -11.84 -2.45 -5.36
N PHE A 142 -10.80 -1.65 -5.41
CA PHE A 142 -9.46 -2.00 -5.85
C PHE A 142 -8.44 -1.53 -4.82
N PHE A 143 -7.34 -2.26 -4.67
CA PHE A 143 -6.24 -1.85 -3.81
C PHE A 143 -5.03 -1.49 -4.65
N THR A 144 -4.36 -0.40 -4.32
CA THR A 144 -3.00 -0.12 -4.76
C THR A 144 -2.14 0.07 -3.52
N GLY A 145 -0.91 -0.41 -3.55
CA GLY A 145 0.06 -0.10 -2.52
C GLY A 145 1.46 -0.35 -3.01
N ASP A 146 2.40 0.42 -2.48
CA ASP A 146 3.80 0.35 -2.87
C ASP A 146 4.70 -0.04 -1.68
N SER A 147 5.78 -0.77 -1.91
CA SER A 147 6.77 -1.08 -0.87
C SER A 147 6.10 -1.71 0.38
N ALA A 148 6.29 -1.11 1.57
CA ALA A 148 5.58 -1.50 2.79
C ALA A 148 4.04 -1.45 2.66
N GLY A 149 3.49 -0.53 1.87
CA GLY A 149 2.07 -0.43 1.58
C GLY A 149 1.55 -1.60 0.74
N ALA A 150 2.37 -2.12 -0.19
CA ALA A 150 2.07 -3.36 -0.92
C ALA A 150 2.00 -4.56 0.03
N THR A 151 2.90 -4.63 1.03
CA THR A 151 2.84 -5.64 2.09
C THR A 151 1.54 -5.55 2.89
N LEU A 152 1.17 -4.35 3.32
CA LEU A 152 -0.08 -4.12 4.07
C LEU A 152 -1.32 -4.45 3.21
N ALA A 153 -1.31 -4.11 1.93
CA ALA A 153 -2.37 -4.47 1.00
C ALA A 153 -2.48 -6.00 0.86
N GLN A 154 -1.38 -6.71 0.61
CA GLN A 154 -1.35 -8.18 0.56
C GLN A 154 -1.93 -8.81 1.84
N GLN A 155 -1.52 -8.31 3.01
CA GLN A 155 -2.03 -8.77 4.31
C GLN A 155 -3.52 -8.51 4.46
N TYR A 156 -4.02 -7.34 4.04
CA TYR A 156 -5.43 -7.01 4.11
C TYR A 156 -6.28 -7.91 3.20
N LEU A 157 -5.85 -8.10 1.95
CA LEU A 157 -6.51 -9.00 0.99
C LEU A 157 -6.58 -10.43 1.54
N THR A 158 -5.48 -10.90 2.15
CA THR A 158 -5.40 -12.21 2.79
C THR A 158 -6.35 -12.30 3.98
N ALA A 159 -6.42 -11.28 4.84
CA ALA A 159 -7.36 -11.25 5.96
C ALA A 159 -8.82 -11.23 5.49
N GLN A 160 -9.11 -10.59 4.36
CA GLN A 160 -10.48 -10.51 3.86
C GLN A 160 -11.00 -11.87 3.33
N THR A 161 -10.09 -12.74 2.90
CA THR A 161 -10.40 -14.08 2.35
C THR A 161 -10.09 -15.22 3.33
N ASN A 162 -9.31 -14.98 4.39
CA ASN A 162 -8.93 -15.99 5.37
C ASN A 162 -9.37 -15.59 6.79
N ASP A 163 -10.41 -16.27 7.29
CA ASP A 163 -10.99 -16.05 8.62
C ASP A 163 -10.00 -16.26 9.77
N ALA A 164 -9.11 -17.25 9.67
CA ALA A 164 -8.14 -17.55 10.71
C ALA A 164 -7.08 -16.43 10.80
N TYR A 165 -6.55 -16.00 9.65
CA TYR A 165 -5.60 -14.89 9.58
C TYR A 165 -6.21 -13.59 10.12
N ARG A 166 -7.43 -13.27 9.68
CA ARG A 166 -8.17 -12.08 10.10
C ARG A 166 -8.36 -12.01 11.62
N ARG A 167 -8.80 -13.13 12.22
CA ARG A 167 -9.01 -13.22 13.67
C ARG A 167 -7.69 -13.13 14.44
N ALA A 168 -6.62 -13.74 13.93
CA ALA A 168 -5.30 -13.68 14.56
C ALA A 168 -4.75 -12.24 14.62
N LEU A 169 -5.11 -11.38 13.65
CA LEU A 169 -4.74 -9.97 13.61
C LEU A 169 -5.75 -9.04 14.30
N GLY A 170 -6.85 -9.57 14.85
CA GLY A 170 -7.90 -8.76 15.49
C GLY A 170 -8.67 -7.87 14.51
N MET A 171 -8.74 -8.25 13.24
CA MET A 171 -9.41 -7.49 12.18
C MET A 171 -10.86 -7.94 12.01
N THR A 172 -11.70 -7.09 11.41
CA THR A 172 -13.10 -7.39 11.10
C THR A 172 -13.30 -7.58 9.61
N LYS A 173 -14.18 -8.51 9.21
CA LYS A 173 -14.55 -8.67 7.80
C LYS A 173 -15.33 -7.43 7.36
N THR A 174 -14.92 -6.81 6.27
CA THR A 174 -15.63 -5.65 5.70
C THR A 174 -16.55 -6.13 4.58
N SER A 175 -17.77 -5.59 4.50
CA SER A 175 -18.73 -5.91 3.44
C SER A 175 -18.47 -5.04 2.22
N LEU A 176 -17.54 -5.46 1.38
CA LEU A 176 -17.21 -4.87 0.08
C LEU A 176 -16.68 -5.96 -0.85
N THR A 177 -16.66 -5.69 -2.14
CA THR A 177 -16.11 -6.58 -3.17
C THR A 177 -14.80 -6.01 -3.71
N ILE A 178 -13.69 -6.65 -3.33
CA ILE A 178 -12.38 -6.33 -3.90
C ILE A 178 -12.27 -7.07 -5.24
N ARG A 179 -12.15 -6.32 -6.33
CA ARG A 179 -12.14 -6.83 -7.70
C ARG A 179 -10.75 -7.20 -8.19
N ALA A 180 -9.74 -6.42 -7.81
CA ALA A 180 -8.34 -6.62 -8.16
C ALA A 180 -7.44 -5.78 -7.24
N ALA A 181 -6.14 -6.05 -7.22
CA ALA A 181 -5.17 -5.22 -6.52
C ALA A 181 -3.86 -5.07 -7.30
N ALA A 182 -3.25 -3.90 -7.25
CA ALA A 182 -1.90 -3.61 -7.73
C ALA A 182 -0.94 -3.53 -6.54
N LEU A 183 0.07 -4.40 -6.53
CA LEU A 183 1.07 -4.48 -5.48
C LEU A 183 2.43 -4.13 -6.09
N ASN A 184 2.95 -2.97 -5.73
CA ASN A 184 4.02 -2.32 -6.46
C ASN A 184 5.32 -2.34 -5.65
N CYS A 185 6.38 -2.95 -6.17
CA CYS A 185 7.70 -3.00 -5.51
C CYS A 185 7.60 -3.52 -4.05
N GLY A 186 6.75 -4.52 -3.78
CA GLY A 186 6.40 -4.91 -2.42
C GLY A 186 7.38 -5.87 -1.75
N VAL A 187 7.31 -5.91 -0.42
CA VAL A 187 7.90 -7.01 0.37
C VAL A 187 6.81 -8.04 0.64
N TYR A 188 6.94 -9.26 0.11
CA TYR A 188 5.87 -10.25 0.16
C TYR A 188 6.15 -11.43 1.10
N PHE A 189 7.42 -11.72 1.38
CA PHE A 189 7.85 -12.86 2.20
C PHE A 189 8.65 -12.41 3.42
N LEU A 190 7.95 -12.07 4.51
CA LEU A 190 8.54 -11.39 5.68
C LEU A 190 9.37 -12.29 6.62
N ASP A 191 9.39 -13.61 6.42
CA ASP A 191 10.16 -14.53 7.27
C ASP A 191 11.57 -14.82 6.72
N ARG A 192 11.91 -14.25 5.57
CA ARG A 192 13.20 -14.46 4.93
C ARG A 192 14.28 -13.61 5.61
N PRO A 193 15.47 -14.19 5.86
CA PRO A 193 16.59 -13.46 6.44
C PRO A 193 16.98 -12.23 5.62
N GLU A 194 17.04 -12.35 4.29
CA GLU A 194 17.40 -11.29 3.34
C GLU A 194 16.47 -10.06 3.45
N THR A 195 15.16 -10.33 3.50
CA THR A 195 14.08 -9.34 3.59
C THR A 195 14.13 -8.53 4.90
N LEU A 196 14.62 -9.13 5.98
CA LEU A 196 14.83 -8.45 7.26
C LEU A 196 16.29 -7.99 7.45
N ALA A 197 17.21 -8.32 6.52
CA ALA A 197 18.65 -8.06 6.64
C ALA A 197 19.13 -6.83 5.87
N ASP A 198 18.53 -6.49 4.72
CA ASP A 198 19.10 -5.43 3.86
C ASP A 198 18.71 -3.99 4.26
N ASP A 199 17.85 -3.84 5.27
CA ASP A 199 17.69 -2.57 6.00
C ASP A 199 17.25 -2.79 7.45
N THR A 200 18.03 -3.65 8.16
CA THR A 200 17.70 -4.20 9.49
C THR A 200 17.03 -3.20 10.43
N LEU A 201 17.54 -1.97 10.54
CA LEU A 201 17.05 -1.03 11.54
C LEU A 201 15.62 -0.52 11.26
N ILE A 202 15.19 -0.44 10.00
CA ILE A 202 13.84 0.01 9.64
C ILE A 202 12.84 -1.13 9.76
N ALA A 203 13.17 -2.28 9.21
CA ALA A 203 12.37 -3.49 9.41
C ALA A 203 12.25 -3.82 10.91
N MET A 204 13.32 -3.68 11.69
CA MET A 204 13.32 -3.87 13.15
C MET A 204 12.52 -2.80 13.91
N ALA A 205 12.27 -1.63 13.32
CA ALA A 205 11.44 -0.61 13.95
C ALA A 205 9.97 -1.04 14.02
N TYR A 206 9.50 -1.81 13.03
CA TYR A 206 8.11 -2.28 12.94
C TYR A 206 7.95 -3.77 13.31
N PHE A 207 8.90 -4.62 12.90
CA PHE A 207 8.97 -6.04 13.21
C PHE A 207 10.00 -6.33 14.30
N VAL A 208 9.85 -5.66 15.46
CA VAL A 208 10.74 -5.84 16.62
C VAL A 208 10.85 -7.33 17.03
N PRO A 209 11.92 -7.75 17.73
CA PRO A 209 12.09 -9.17 18.08
C PRO A 209 10.92 -9.81 18.83
N SER A 210 10.19 -9.05 19.65
CA SER A 210 8.97 -9.56 20.31
C SER A 210 7.83 -9.80 19.33
N VAL A 211 7.69 -8.98 18.28
CA VAL A 211 6.73 -9.17 17.20
C VAL A 211 7.08 -10.44 16.42
N GLN A 212 8.35 -10.61 16.02
CA GLN A 212 8.77 -11.79 15.27
C GLN A 212 8.49 -13.09 16.04
N ARG A 213 8.59 -13.07 17.38
CA ARG A 213 8.23 -14.22 18.22
C ARG A 213 6.72 -14.40 18.38
N LEU A 214 5.98 -13.32 18.61
CA LEU A 214 4.54 -13.39 18.91
C LEU A 214 3.70 -13.67 17.65
N TYR A 215 4.14 -13.16 16.51
CA TYR A 215 3.45 -13.23 15.23
C TYR A 215 4.23 -14.01 14.17
N ALA A 216 5.11 -14.94 14.60
CA ALA A 216 5.96 -15.73 13.70
C ALA A 216 5.17 -16.36 12.55
N ASP A 217 3.97 -16.87 12.85
CA ASP A 217 3.09 -17.46 11.85
C ASP A 217 2.41 -16.37 11.00
N GLN A 218 1.89 -15.29 11.59
CA GLN A 218 1.15 -14.26 10.85
C GLN A 218 2.04 -13.39 9.94
N LEU A 219 3.35 -13.31 10.21
CA LEU A 219 4.28 -12.66 9.30
C LEU A 219 4.44 -13.43 7.98
N LYS A 220 4.22 -14.75 8.00
CA LYS A 220 4.18 -15.62 6.82
C LYS A 220 2.83 -15.54 6.13
N THR A 221 2.50 -14.35 5.64
CA THR A 221 1.21 -14.02 5.00
C THR A 221 0.87 -15.02 3.89
N GLU A 222 1.87 -15.46 3.14
CA GLU A 222 1.78 -16.42 2.05
C GLU A 222 1.19 -17.79 2.46
N ASN A 223 1.31 -18.18 3.73
CA ASN A 223 0.70 -19.41 4.25
C ASN A 223 -0.82 -19.30 4.43
N TYR A 224 -1.36 -18.07 4.41
CA TYR A 224 -2.79 -17.80 4.58
C TYR A 224 -3.47 -17.36 3.29
N MET A 225 -2.69 -17.04 2.25
CA MET A 225 -3.20 -16.71 0.92
C MET A 225 -3.98 -17.90 0.35
N SER A 226 -5.16 -17.62 -0.19
CA SER A 226 -6.06 -18.64 -0.75
C SER A 226 -6.44 -18.30 -2.19
N ALA A 227 -7.04 -19.27 -2.89
CA ALA A 227 -7.57 -19.06 -4.24
C ALA A 227 -8.74 -18.05 -4.31
N GLU A 228 -9.28 -17.61 -3.16
CA GLU A 228 -10.32 -16.57 -3.08
C GLU A 228 -9.76 -15.15 -3.17
N LEU A 229 -8.43 -14.97 -3.16
CA LEU A 229 -7.82 -13.67 -3.39
C LEU A 229 -8.28 -13.07 -4.72
N PRO A 230 -8.40 -11.74 -4.83
CA PRO A 230 -8.66 -11.12 -6.11
C PRO A 230 -7.45 -11.29 -7.04
N PRO A 231 -7.64 -11.15 -8.36
CA PRO A 231 -6.54 -11.04 -9.32
C PRO A 231 -5.54 -9.95 -8.92
N LEU A 232 -4.25 -10.22 -9.09
CA LEU A 232 -3.16 -9.34 -8.67
C LEU A 232 -2.39 -8.80 -9.86
N PHE A 233 -2.08 -7.51 -9.86
CA PHE A 233 -1.06 -6.90 -10.70
C PHE A 233 0.18 -6.72 -9.83
N ILE A 234 1.25 -7.45 -10.13
CA ILE A 234 2.51 -7.36 -9.42
C ILE A 234 3.48 -6.61 -10.32
N MET A 235 4.15 -5.60 -9.80
CA MET A 235 5.24 -4.96 -10.55
C MET A 235 6.46 -4.66 -9.71
N THR A 236 7.61 -4.58 -10.37
CA THR A 236 8.86 -4.07 -9.83
C THR A 236 9.66 -3.35 -10.92
N ALA A 237 10.85 -2.85 -10.59
CA ALA A 237 11.78 -2.24 -11.52
C ALA A 237 13.10 -3.00 -11.61
N ASN A 238 13.84 -2.85 -12.69
CA ASN A 238 15.09 -3.57 -12.93
C ASN A 238 16.21 -3.22 -11.92
N ASN A 239 16.21 -1.99 -11.38
CA ASN A 239 17.12 -1.55 -10.32
C ASN A 239 16.40 -1.35 -8.98
N ASP A 240 15.26 -2.01 -8.77
CA ASP A 240 14.62 -2.07 -7.46
C ASP A 240 15.42 -2.99 -6.52
N PHE A 241 15.70 -2.53 -5.30
CA PHE A 241 16.34 -3.39 -4.30
C PHE A 241 15.40 -4.52 -3.82
N LEU A 242 14.10 -4.43 -4.11
CA LEU A 242 13.11 -5.49 -3.91
C LEU A 242 12.73 -6.22 -5.22
N HIS A 243 13.53 -6.09 -6.28
CA HIS A 243 13.27 -6.76 -7.55
C HIS A 243 12.96 -8.26 -7.38
N ASP A 244 13.80 -8.96 -6.61
CA ASP A 244 13.68 -10.39 -6.39
C ASP A 244 12.46 -10.78 -5.55
N GLU A 245 11.87 -9.87 -4.76
CA GLU A 245 10.59 -10.12 -4.07
C GLU A 245 9.45 -10.21 -5.08
N GLY A 246 9.42 -9.31 -6.08
CA GLY A 246 8.45 -9.33 -7.17
C GLY A 246 8.55 -10.62 -8.00
N VAL A 247 9.77 -10.99 -8.43
CA VAL A 247 10.03 -12.23 -9.17
C VAL A 247 9.62 -13.48 -8.36
N ARG A 248 9.86 -13.46 -7.05
CA ARG A 248 9.46 -14.57 -6.18
C ARG A 248 7.94 -14.66 -6.01
N MET A 249 7.26 -13.52 -5.92
CA MET A 249 5.80 -13.47 -5.84
C MET A 249 5.15 -13.98 -7.13
N ASP A 250 5.68 -13.60 -8.29
CA ASP A 250 5.26 -14.15 -9.59
C ASP A 250 5.32 -15.68 -9.60
N GLN A 251 6.49 -16.26 -9.30
CA GLN A 251 6.63 -17.72 -9.23
C GLN A 251 5.67 -18.36 -8.21
N PHE A 252 5.50 -17.74 -7.05
CA PHE A 252 4.59 -18.23 -6.00
C PHE A 252 3.13 -18.30 -6.46
N LEU A 253 2.68 -17.32 -7.25
CA LEU A 253 1.33 -17.24 -7.80
C LEU A 253 1.14 -18.19 -8.99
N ILE A 254 2.16 -18.34 -9.85
CA ILE A 254 2.20 -19.36 -10.93
C ILE A 254 2.00 -20.76 -10.35
N ASP A 255 2.76 -21.12 -9.30
CA ASP A 255 2.70 -22.43 -8.65
C ASP A 255 1.31 -22.76 -8.07
N ARG A 256 0.50 -21.72 -7.81
CA ARG A 256 -0.86 -21.83 -7.26
C ARG A 256 -1.95 -21.64 -8.30
N ASN A 257 -1.58 -21.41 -9.57
CA ASN A 257 -2.51 -21.06 -10.63
C ASN A 257 -3.44 -19.89 -10.22
N HIS A 258 -2.89 -18.91 -9.51
CA HIS A 258 -3.62 -17.72 -9.09
C HIS A 258 -3.64 -16.69 -10.23
N PRO A 259 -4.77 -16.07 -10.58
CA PRO A 259 -4.80 -15.05 -11.63
C PRO A 259 -3.95 -13.83 -11.27
N HIS A 260 -2.96 -13.52 -12.11
CA HIS A 260 -2.13 -12.34 -11.93
C HIS A 260 -1.47 -11.88 -13.22
N GLU A 261 -0.99 -10.65 -13.22
CA GLU A 261 0.00 -10.13 -14.16
C GLU A 261 1.28 -9.78 -13.40
N PHE A 262 2.44 -10.00 -14.02
CA PHE A 262 3.74 -9.59 -13.49
C PHE A 262 4.49 -8.74 -14.50
N HIS A 263 4.98 -7.58 -14.05
CA HIS A 263 5.65 -6.60 -14.88
C HIS A 263 6.96 -6.13 -14.24
N VAL A 264 8.02 -6.05 -15.05
CA VAL A 264 9.30 -5.45 -14.65
C VAL A 264 9.57 -4.26 -15.56
N TYR A 265 9.77 -3.09 -14.97
CA TYR A 265 10.02 -1.85 -15.69
C TYR A 265 11.47 -1.41 -15.65
N GLY A 266 11.88 -0.67 -16.69
CA GLY A 266 13.25 -0.18 -16.87
C GLY A 266 14.16 -1.22 -17.53
N ASP A 267 15.26 -0.73 -18.09
CA ASP A 267 16.27 -1.54 -18.77
C ASP A 267 17.69 -1.02 -18.46
N ALA A 268 18.70 -1.59 -19.13
CA ALA A 268 20.10 -1.21 -18.90
C ALA A 268 20.40 0.25 -19.30
N ASP A 269 19.69 0.78 -20.30
CA ASP A 269 19.88 2.14 -20.82
C ASP A 269 18.99 3.15 -20.07
N HIS A 270 17.83 2.71 -19.57
CA HIS A 270 16.83 3.49 -18.84
C HIS A 270 16.45 2.78 -17.54
N PRO A 271 17.36 2.70 -16.56
CA PRO A 271 17.07 2.02 -15.31
C PRO A 271 15.94 2.72 -14.55
N ARG A 272 15.16 1.94 -13.81
CA ARG A 272 14.16 2.43 -12.86
C ARG A 272 14.44 1.86 -11.48
N GLY A 273 14.38 2.75 -10.50
CA GLY A 273 14.55 2.40 -9.09
C GLY A 273 13.24 2.03 -8.43
N HIS A 274 13.34 1.69 -7.15
CA HIS A 274 12.23 1.41 -6.27
C HIS A 274 11.11 2.47 -6.39
N VAL A 275 9.87 2.02 -6.52
CA VAL A 275 8.63 2.82 -6.53
C VAL A 275 8.57 3.99 -7.52
N PHE A 276 9.32 3.92 -8.63
CA PHE A 276 9.38 4.96 -9.66
C PHE A 276 8.00 5.45 -10.16
N HIS A 277 6.98 4.58 -10.19
CA HIS A 277 5.61 4.90 -10.61
C HIS A 277 4.89 6.01 -9.81
N ILE A 278 5.37 6.31 -8.59
CA ILE A 278 4.82 7.42 -7.78
C ILE A 278 5.23 8.78 -8.36
N ASP A 279 6.34 8.86 -9.11
CA ASP A 279 6.73 10.10 -9.80
C ASP A 279 5.79 10.39 -10.98
N GLN A 280 4.94 11.40 -10.79
CA GLN A 280 3.95 11.83 -11.79
C GLN A 280 4.57 12.48 -13.04
N ARG A 281 5.91 12.59 -13.11
CA ARG A 281 6.65 13.06 -14.28
C ARG A 281 7.44 11.95 -14.97
N ASP A 282 7.55 10.76 -14.38
CA ASP A 282 8.26 9.66 -15.00
C ASP A 282 7.41 9.02 -16.11
N GLU A 283 7.92 8.98 -17.33
CA GLU A 283 7.18 8.45 -18.48
C GLU A 283 6.88 6.95 -18.33
N LEU A 284 7.83 6.14 -17.85
CA LEU A 284 7.59 4.73 -17.53
C LEU A 284 6.66 4.60 -16.33
N GLY A 285 6.75 5.52 -15.36
CA GLY A 285 5.84 5.55 -14.22
C GLY A 285 4.39 5.76 -14.67
N ILE A 286 4.17 6.69 -15.59
CA ILE A 286 2.86 6.94 -16.20
C ILE A 286 2.39 5.72 -17.02
N GLU A 287 3.29 5.05 -17.75
CA GLU A 287 2.97 3.81 -18.47
C GLU A 287 2.50 2.71 -17.49
N CYS A 288 3.25 2.48 -16.41
CA CYS A 288 2.90 1.53 -15.36
C CYS A 288 1.52 1.83 -14.76
N ASN A 289 1.29 3.08 -14.35
CA ASN A 289 0.01 3.50 -13.79
C ASN A 289 -1.14 3.28 -14.79
N ASN A 290 -0.92 3.52 -16.07
CA ASN A 290 -1.92 3.25 -17.11
C ASN A 290 -2.19 1.74 -17.30
N ALA A 291 -1.18 0.88 -17.18
CA ALA A 291 -1.34 -0.57 -17.20
C ALA A 291 -2.16 -1.06 -16.01
N GLU A 292 -1.86 -0.59 -14.79
CA GLU A 292 -2.66 -0.86 -13.59
C GLU A 292 -4.12 -0.42 -13.75
N LYS A 293 -4.34 0.78 -14.31
CA LYS A 293 -5.69 1.28 -14.61
C LYS A 293 -6.43 0.37 -15.60
N ALA A 294 -5.76 -0.08 -16.66
CA ALA A 294 -6.35 -1.00 -17.63
C ALA A 294 -6.71 -2.33 -16.98
N PHE A 295 -5.83 -2.86 -16.12
CA PHE A 295 -6.06 -4.05 -15.33
C PHE A 295 -7.29 -3.89 -14.42
N PHE A 296 -7.41 -2.80 -13.66
CA PHE A 296 -8.58 -2.55 -12.82
C PHE A 296 -9.86 -2.40 -13.65
N ALA A 297 -9.81 -1.65 -14.76
CA ALA A 297 -10.95 -1.44 -15.64
C ALA A 297 -11.50 -2.76 -16.22
N ALA A 298 -10.63 -3.72 -16.52
CA ALA A 298 -11.02 -5.05 -16.99
C ALA A 298 -11.78 -5.88 -15.93
N HIS A 299 -11.68 -5.52 -14.65
CA HIS A 299 -12.29 -6.23 -13.53
C HIS A 299 -13.50 -5.50 -12.91
N ILE A 300 -13.86 -4.31 -13.42
CA ILE A 300 -15.11 -3.64 -13.03
C ILE A 300 -16.30 -4.46 -13.55
N LYS A 301 -17.31 -4.67 -12.70
CA LYS A 301 -18.58 -5.30 -13.08
C LYS A 301 -19.74 -4.34 -13.04
#